data_AF-A0A842VH40-F1
#
_entry.id   AF-A0A842VH40-F1
#
_cell.length_a   1.000
_cell.length_b   1.000
_cell.length_c   1.000
_cell.angle_alpha   90.00
_cell.angle_beta   90.00
_cell.angle_gamma   90.00
#
_symmetry.space_group_name_H-M   'P 1'
#
loop_
_entity.id
_entity.type
_entity.pdbx_description
1 polymer ?
#
loop_
_entity_poly.entity_id
_entity_poly.type
_entity_poly.pdbx_seq_one_letter_code
_entity_poly.pdbx_strand_id
1 'polypeptide(L)'
;MEYDLFLGCVIPARLPFLEVSSRKIFEKLDIKLNDVDSFSCCPDPTGVEQIDRNTWLALGARNLSLSNKNNGGIISFCSGCVETLKGVNFHINKEESLKTQVNAILKKVGKRYDGSTNVKHFAEVLYENLDKIRENVIKPLDGFKVAVHYGCHYLRPSEIINWDDPFN
;
A
#
# COMPACT_ATOMS: atom_id res chain seq x y z
N MET A 1 0.22 13.42 11.20
CA MET A 1 -0.14 12.90 9.85
C MET A 1 -0.94 11.62 10.04
N GLU A 2 -1.84 11.25 9.13
CA GLU A 2 -2.59 9.99 9.26
C GLU A 2 -2.75 9.25 7.94
N TYR A 3 -2.79 7.91 8.01
CA TYR A 3 -2.98 7.00 6.88
C TYR A 3 -3.94 5.87 7.25
N ASP A 4 -4.65 5.34 6.25
CA ASP A 4 -5.42 4.11 6.39
C ASP A 4 -4.50 2.89 6.20
N LEU A 5 -4.39 2.05 7.23
CA LEU A 5 -3.46 0.93 7.22
C LEU A 5 -4.05 -0.27 6.47
N PHE A 6 -3.39 -0.66 5.38
CA PHE A 6 -3.70 -1.86 4.63
C PHE A 6 -2.72 -2.98 5.00
N LEU A 7 -3.19 -3.91 5.84
CA LEU A 7 -2.38 -5.02 6.35
C LEU A 7 -2.18 -6.17 5.34
N GLY A 8 -3.01 -6.22 4.29
CA GLY A 8 -3.08 -7.39 3.41
C GLY A 8 -3.47 -8.66 4.16
N CYS A 9 -3.00 -9.81 3.69
CA CYS A 9 -3.44 -11.11 4.21
C CYS A 9 -2.40 -11.78 5.13
N VAL A 10 -1.12 -11.77 4.75
CA VAL A 10 -0.08 -12.56 5.44
C VAL A 10 0.29 -11.96 6.80
N ILE A 11 0.41 -10.64 6.89
CA ILE A 11 0.77 -9.95 8.13
C ILE A 11 -0.21 -10.30 9.26
N PRO A 12 -1.52 -10.06 9.13
CA PRO A 12 -2.45 -10.34 10.23
C PRO A 12 -2.62 -11.84 10.49
N ALA A 13 -2.49 -12.69 9.46
CA ALA A 13 -2.75 -14.13 9.60
C ALA A 13 -1.55 -14.96 10.06
N ARG A 14 -0.31 -14.49 9.84
CA ARG A 14 0.92 -15.29 10.03
C ARG A 14 2.06 -14.53 10.67
N LEU A 15 2.19 -13.22 10.40
CA LEU A 15 3.32 -12.42 10.87
C LEU A 15 2.85 -11.17 11.64
N PRO A 16 1.98 -11.31 12.68
CA PRO A 16 1.33 -10.16 13.33
C PRO A 16 2.32 -9.26 14.07
N PHE A 17 3.50 -9.77 14.40
CA PHE A 17 4.56 -8.97 15.01
C PHE A 17 5.02 -7.82 14.11
N LEU A 18 4.90 -7.94 12.78
CA LEU A 18 5.22 -6.86 11.84
C LEU A 18 4.26 -5.68 11.99
N GLU A 19 2.98 -5.95 12.21
CA GLU A 19 1.99 -4.90 12.48
C GLU A 19 2.29 -4.22 13.81
N VAL A 20 2.48 -5.01 14.88
CA VAL A 20 2.74 -4.48 16.23
C VAL A 20 4.00 -3.62 16.25
N SER A 21 5.09 -4.06 15.62
CA SER A 21 6.33 -3.28 15.56
C SER A 21 6.13 -1.99 14.78
N SER A 22 5.47 -2.05 13.62
CA SER A 22 5.29 -0.87 12.76
C SER A 22 4.40 0.17 13.41
N ARG A 23 3.29 -0.21 14.06
CA ARG A 23 2.43 0.75 14.78
C ARG A 23 3.19 1.51 15.86
N LYS A 24 4.06 0.83 16.63
CA LYS A 24 4.90 1.48 17.65
C LYS A 24 5.88 2.48 17.05
N ILE A 25 6.48 2.16 15.90
CA ILE A 25 7.38 3.08 15.20
C ILE A 25 6.60 4.30 14.69
N PHE A 26 5.44 4.08 14.06
CA PHE A 26 4.62 5.17 13.52
C PHE A 26 4.07 6.10 14.62
N GLU A 27 3.71 5.56 15.79
CA GLU A 27 3.36 6.35 16.97
C GLU A 27 4.52 7.28 17.40
N LYS A 28 5.76 6.78 17.41
CA LYS A 28 6.96 7.58 17.72
C LYS A 28 7.26 8.68 16.70
N LEU A 29 6.73 8.55 15.48
CA LEU A 29 6.89 9.55 14.42
C LEU A 29 5.73 10.56 14.37
N ASP A 30 4.77 10.47 15.29
CA ASP A 30 3.52 11.23 15.31
C ASP A 30 2.66 11.01 14.04
N ILE A 31 2.67 9.77 13.54
CA ILE A 31 1.89 9.33 12.39
C ILE A 31 0.85 8.31 12.85
N LYS A 32 -0.43 8.68 12.74
CA LYS A 32 -1.55 7.81 13.11
C LYS A 32 -1.86 6.82 11.99
N LEU A 33 -2.01 5.55 12.35
CA LEU A 33 -2.46 4.49 11.46
C LEU A 33 -3.90 4.12 11.81
N ASN A 34 -4.83 4.37 10.90
CA ASN A 34 -6.25 4.10 11.06
C ASN A 34 -6.59 2.69 10.56
N ASP A 35 -7.48 2.01 11.29
CA ASP A 35 -8.04 0.72 10.87
C ASP A 35 -9.24 0.93 9.97
N VAL A 36 -9.32 0.13 8.89
CA VAL A 36 -10.44 0.12 7.96
C VAL A 36 -10.97 -1.30 7.86
N ASP A 37 -12.04 -1.58 8.62
CA ASP A 37 -12.62 -2.94 8.79
C ASP A 37 -12.97 -3.67 7.49
N SER A 38 -13.21 -2.91 6.42
CA SER A 38 -13.69 -3.45 5.14
C SER A 38 -12.59 -3.73 4.12
N PHE A 39 -11.30 -3.55 4.45
CA PHE A 39 -10.23 -3.99 3.55
C PHE A 39 -10.23 -5.52 3.44
N SER A 40 -9.96 -6.00 2.23
CA SER A 40 -9.85 -7.42 1.91
C SER A 40 -8.47 -7.73 1.29
N CYS A 41 -8.33 -8.85 0.58
CA CYS A 41 -7.12 -9.12 -0.20
C CYS A 41 -6.88 -8.02 -1.25
N CYS A 42 -5.62 -7.72 -1.59
CA CYS A 42 -5.28 -6.57 -2.42
C CYS A 42 -5.90 -6.55 -3.82
N PRO A 43 -6.16 -7.64 -4.58
CA PRO A 43 -5.69 -9.03 -4.58
C PRO A 43 -4.40 -9.25 -5.38
N ASP A 44 -3.71 -10.39 -5.23
CA ASP A 44 -2.36 -10.54 -5.77
C ASP A 44 -2.29 -10.52 -7.32
N PRO A 45 -1.24 -9.90 -7.90
CA PRO A 45 -1.12 -9.72 -9.35
C PRO A 45 -0.64 -11.01 -10.06
N THR A 46 -0.01 -11.93 -9.32
CA THR A 46 0.54 -13.18 -9.89
C THR A 46 -0.52 -14.26 -10.09
N GLY A 47 -1.59 -14.22 -9.33
CA GLY A 47 -2.72 -15.14 -9.37
C GLY A 47 -3.95 -14.47 -9.98
N VAL A 48 -4.53 -13.51 -9.26
CA VAL A 48 -5.86 -12.98 -9.63
C VAL A 48 -5.82 -12.17 -10.92
N GLU A 49 -4.83 -11.30 -11.11
CA GLU A 49 -4.73 -10.51 -12.36
C GLU A 49 -4.52 -11.40 -13.58
N GLN A 50 -3.67 -12.42 -13.46
CA GLN A 50 -3.37 -13.36 -14.55
C GLN A 50 -4.58 -14.22 -14.93
N ILE A 51 -5.47 -14.52 -13.97
CA ILE A 51 -6.69 -15.29 -14.21
C ILE A 51 -7.79 -14.40 -14.78
N ASP A 52 -8.07 -13.27 -14.13
CA ASP A 52 -9.10 -12.32 -14.56
C ASP A 52 -8.77 -10.88 -14.13
N ARG A 53 -8.23 -10.11 -15.08
CA ARG A 53 -7.84 -8.71 -14.87
C ARG A 53 -9.02 -7.83 -14.43
N ASN A 54 -10.24 -8.11 -14.86
CA ASN A 54 -11.42 -7.33 -14.46
C ASN A 54 -11.76 -7.52 -12.97
N THR A 55 -11.64 -8.75 -12.46
CA THR A 55 -11.80 -9.06 -11.04
C THR A 55 -10.71 -8.40 -10.22
N TRP A 56 -9.46 -8.46 -10.68
CA TRP A 56 -8.34 -7.78 -10.03
C TRP A 56 -8.57 -6.26 -9.91
N LEU A 57 -8.94 -5.61 -11.03
CA LEU A 57 -9.27 -4.18 -11.06
C LEU A 57 -10.45 -3.85 -10.13
N ALA A 58 -11.54 -4.62 -10.17
CA ALA A 58 -12.73 -4.35 -9.38
C ALA A 58 -12.48 -4.51 -7.87
N LEU A 59 -11.77 -5.55 -7.45
CA LEU A 59 -11.45 -5.80 -6.05
C LEU A 59 -10.45 -4.79 -5.49
N GLY A 60 -9.39 -4.46 -6.25
CA GLY A 60 -8.44 -3.43 -5.83
C GLY A 60 -9.10 -2.04 -5.77
N ALA A 61 -9.95 -1.69 -6.74
CA ALA A 61 -10.70 -0.43 -6.72
C ALA A 61 -11.70 -0.38 -5.57
N ARG A 62 -12.31 -1.51 -5.19
CA ARG A 62 -13.14 -1.60 -3.99
C ARG A 62 -12.32 -1.27 -2.76
N ASN A 63 -11.12 -1.81 -2.59
CA ASN A 63 -10.23 -1.44 -1.48
C ASN A 63 -9.88 0.06 -1.52
N LEU A 64 -9.42 0.58 -2.66
CA LEU A 64 -9.06 1.99 -2.81
C LEU A 64 -10.22 2.95 -2.48
N SER A 65 -11.45 2.58 -2.82
CA SER A 65 -12.65 3.38 -2.54
C SER A 65 -13.02 3.49 -1.05
N LEU A 66 -12.41 2.68 -0.18
CA LEU A 66 -12.68 2.69 1.25
C LEU A 66 -11.82 3.71 2.01
N SER A 67 -10.74 4.21 1.41
CA SER A 67 -9.86 5.17 2.05
C SER A 67 -10.51 6.53 2.22
N ASN A 68 -10.21 7.21 3.33
CA ASN A 68 -10.71 8.55 3.62
C ASN A 68 -9.95 9.60 2.79
N LYS A 69 -10.68 10.39 2.00
CA LYS A 69 -10.06 11.41 1.13
C LYS A 69 -9.36 12.55 1.86
N ASN A 70 -9.56 12.70 3.17
CA ASN A 70 -9.00 13.79 3.95
C ASN A 70 -7.69 13.41 4.67
N ASN A 71 -7.18 12.18 4.49
CA ASN A 71 -5.92 11.71 5.07
C ASN A 71 -4.81 11.51 4.01
N GLY A 72 -3.67 10.94 4.40
CA GLY A 72 -2.54 10.67 3.51
C GLY A 72 -2.76 9.55 2.48
N GLY A 73 -3.95 8.93 2.49
CA GLY A 73 -4.33 7.78 1.69
C GLY A 73 -4.05 6.45 2.40
N ILE A 74 -3.79 5.42 1.61
CA ILE A 74 -3.48 4.07 2.08
C ILE A 74 -1.98 3.93 2.31
N ILE A 75 -1.60 3.30 3.42
CA ILE A 75 -0.25 2.82 3.67
C ILE A 75 -0.24 1.31 3.83
N SER A 76 0.79 0.65 3.29
CA SER A 76 0.97 -0.80 3.45
C SER A 76 2.41 -1.16 3.83
N PHE A 77 2.53 -2.24 4.61
CA PHE A 77 3.79 -2.86 4.99
C PHE A 77 4.26 -3.93 3.98
N CYS A 78 3.46 -4.19 2.94
CA CYS A 78 3.70 -5.22 1.94
C CYS A 78 3.87 -4.59 0.55
N SER A 79 5.01 -4.85 -0.09
CA SER A 79 5.31 -4.37 -1.45
C SER A 79 4.32 -4.90 -2.49
N GLY A 80 3.88 -6.16 -2.39
CA GLY A 80 2.86 -6.71 -3.29
C GLY A 80 1.51 -6.00 -3.17
N CYS A 81 1.09 -5.66 -1.95
CA CYS A 81 -0.15 -4.90 -1.77
C CYS A 81 -0.01 -3.46 -2.33
N VAL A 82 1.14 -2.81 -2.14
CA VAL A 82 1.39 -1.48 -2.70
C VAL A 82 1.39 -1.51 -4.22
N GLU A 83 2.12 -2.46 -4.82
CA GLU A 83 2.18 -2.64 -6.27
C GLU A 83 0.79 -2.85 -6.86
N THR A 84 -0.02 -3.71 -6.23
CA THR A 84 -1.38 -3.97 -6.71
C THR A 84 -2.24 -2.71 -6.66
N LEU A 85 -2.27 -2.03 -5.52
CA LEU A 85 -3.14 -0.86 -5.34
C LEU A 85 -2.68 0.32 -6.22
N LYS A 86 -1.36 0.52 -6.38
CA LYS A 86 -0.80 1.49 -7.34
C LYS A 86 -1.09 1.08 -8.80
N GLY A 87 -1.02 -0.20 -9.13
CA GLY A 87 -1.32 -0.72 -10.46
C GLY A 87 -2.78 -0.51 -10.85
N VAL A 88 -3.71 -0.78 -9.94
CA VAL A 88 -5.14 -0.50 -10.16
C VAL A 88 -5.36 1.00 -10.37
N ASN A 89 -4.73 1.86 -9.55
CA ASN A 89 -4.76 3.31 -9.77
C ASN A 89 -4.24 3.71 -11.15
N PHE A 90 -3.09 3.17 -11.55
CA PHE A 90 -2.47 3.47 -12.82
C PHE A 90 -3.41 3.15 -13.99
N HIS A 91 -3.96 1.94 -14.02
CA HIS A 91 -4.84 1.51 -15.11
C HIS A 91 -6.19 2.27 -15.14
N ILE A 92 -6.82 2.49 -13.98
CA ILE A 92 -8.09 3.22 -13.89
C ILE A 92 -7.92 4.69 -14.32
N ASN A 93 -6.79 5.32 -14.01
CA ASN A 93 -6.53 6.71 -14.39
C ASN A 93 -6.06 6.85 -15.84
N LYS A 94 -5.47 5.80 -16.43
CA LYS A 94 -5.01 5.81 -17.83
C LYS A 94 -6.13 5.54 -18.84
N GLU A 95 -7.15 4.76 -18.46
CA GLU A 95 -8.20 4.28 -19.37
C GLU A 95 -9.61 4.54 -18.79
N GLU A 96 -10.30 5.58 -19.29
CA GLU A 96 -11.65 5.95 -18.81
C GLU A 96 -12.70 4.86 -19.04
N SER A 97 -12.52 4.03 -20.08
CA SER A 97 -13.37 2.86 -20.34
C SER A 97 -13.26 1.82 -19.21
N LEU A 98 -12.05 1.51 -18.74
CA LEU A 98 -11.83 0.61 -17.60
C LEU A 98 -12.44 1.19 -16.33
N LYS A 99 -12.25 2.48 -16.08
CA LYS A 99 -12.86 3.18 -14.94
C LYS A 99 -14.38 3.08 -14.96
N THR A 100 -15.00 3.22 -16.12
CA THR A 100 -16.45 3.10 -16.30
C THR A 100 -16.93 1.67 -16.00
N GLN A 101 -16.23 0.65 -16.54
CA GLN A 101 -16.57 -0.76 -16.31
C GLN A 101 -16.43 -1.15 -14.83
N VAL A 102 -15.31 -0.79 -14.20
CA VAL A 102 -15.08 -1.04 -12.76
C VAL A 102 -16.16 -0.38 -11.92
N ASN A 103 -16.51 0.88 -12.20
CA ASN A 103 -17.55 1.58 -11.45
C ASN A 103 -18.95 0.99 -11.67
N ALA A 104 -19.24 0.39 -12.83
CA ALA A 104 -20.48 -0.35 -13.04
C ALA A 104 -20.57 -1.59 -12.13
N ILE A 105 -19.45 -2.25 -11.85
CA ILE A 105 -19.36 -3.35 -10.88
C ILE A 105 -19.51 -2.82 -9.45
N LEU A 106 -18.73 -1.81 -9.07
CA LEU A 106 -18.75 -1.23 -7.72
C LEU A 106 -20.12 -0.68 -7.32
N LYS A 107 -20.87 -0.13 -8.29
CA LYS A 107 -22.23 0.38 -8.07
C LYS A 107 -23.16 -0.69 -7.49
N LYS A 108 -22.97 -1.97 -7.85
CA LYS A 108 -23.77 -3.10 -7.34
C LYS A 108 -23.60 -3.31 -5.82
N VAL A 109 -22.51 -2.82 -5.25
CA VAL A 109 -22.22 -2.88 -3.80
C VAL A 109 -22.20 -1.49 -3.15
N GLY A 110 -22.81 -0.50 -3.79
CA GLY A 110 -22.93 0.86 -3.25
C GLY A 110 -21.59 1.61 -3.16
N LYS A 111 -20.60 1.25 -3.99
CA LYS A 111 -19.28 1.90 -4.05
C LYS A 111 -19.04 2.56 -5.40
N ARG A 112 -18.09 3.50 -5.41
CA ARG A 112 -17.55 4.16 -6.61
C ARG A 112 -16.11 4.54 -6.33
N TYR A 113 -15.26 4.45 -7.33
CA TYR A 113 -13.87 4.86 -7.25
C TYR A 113 -13.52 5.87 -8.37
N ASP A 114 -12.85 6.95 -7.99
CA ASP A 114 -12.50 8.05 -8.89
C ASP A 114 -11.01 8.10 -9.26
N GLY A 115 -10.19 7.17 -8.75
CA GLY A 115 -8.77 7.11 -9.05
C GLY A 115 -7.88 8.01 -8.18
N SER A 116 -8.43 8.64 -7.14
CA SER A 116 -7.73 9.67 -6.35
C SER A 116 -7.01 9.18 -5.08
N THR A 117 -7.20 7.93 -4.67
CA THR A 117 -6.62 7.43 -3.41
C THR A 117 -5.11 7.25 -3.57
N ASN A 118 -4.33 8.01 -2.79
CA ASN A 118 -2.89 7.84 -2.72
C ASN A 118 -2.52 6.53 -2.01
N VAL A 119 -1.43 5.90 -2.42
CA VAL A 119 -0.93 4.64 -1.83
C VAL A 119 0.57 4.79 -1.59
N LYS A 120 1.02 4.56 -0.35
CA LYS A 120 2.43 4.59 0.01
C LYS A 120 2.92 3.27 0.59
N HIS A 121 4.18 2.96 0.33
CA HIS A 121 4.89 1.93 1.07
C HIS A 121 5.40 2.52 2.38
N PHE A 122 5.41 1.74 3.46
CA PHE A 122 5.87 2.25 4.74
C PHE A 122 7.33 2.69 4.75
N ALA A 123 8.20 1.99 4.02
CA ALA A 123 9.62 2.35 3.93
C ALA A 123 9.82 3.71 3.26
N GLU A 124 8.97 4.10 2.32
CA GLU A 124 8.93 5.43 1.72
C GLU A 124 8.62 6.49 2.81
N VAL A 125 7.58 6.25 3.62
CA VAL A 125 7.20 7.17 4.71
C VAL A 125 8.29 7.25 5.78
N LEU A 126 8.95 6.13 6.09
CA LEU A 126 10.08 6.12 7.02
C LEU A 126 11.26 6.92 6.47
N TYR A 127 11.56 6.79 5.18
CA TYR A 127 12.63 7.55 4.52
C TYR A 127 12.34 9.07 4.55
N GLU A 128 11.10 9.47 4.30
CA GLU A 128 10.65 10.86 4.42
C GLU A 128 10.80 11.43 5.86
N ASN A 129 10.91 10.57 6.87
CA ASN A 129 11.02 10.94 8.29
C ASN A 129 12.35 10.49 8.91
N LEU A 130 13.41 10.34 8.11
CA LEU A 130 14.67 9.74 8.54
C LEU A 130 15.33 10.45 9.73
N ASP A 131 15.23 11.78 9.81
CA ASP A 131 15.79 12.54 10.92
C ASP A 131 15.07 12.24 12.24
N LYS A 132 13.73 12.19 12.24
CA LYS A 132 12.95 11.76 13.41
C LYS A 132 13.29 10.33 13.82
N ILE A 133 13.54 9.43 12.86
CA ILE A 133 13.98 8.07 13.15
C ILE A 133 15.32 8.10 13.88
N ARG A 134 16.30 8.86 13.40
CA ARG A 134 17.63 9.01 14.02
C ARG A 134 17.53 9.53 15.46
N GLU A 135 16.69 10.54 15.70
CA GLU A 135 16.45 11.11 17.04
C GLU A 135 15.85 10.10 18.02
N ASN A 136 15.09 9.12 17.52
CA ASN A 136 14.42 8.10 18.34
C ASN A 136 15.25 6.81 18.52
N VAL A 137 16.50 6.74 18.03
CA VAL A 137 17.36 5.57 18.21
C VAL A 137 17.83 5.47 19.67
N ILE A 138 17.27 4.51 20.42
CA ILE A 138 17.66 4.25 21.82
C ILE A 138 18.84 3.26 21.89
N LYS A 139 18.83 2.23 21.05
CA LYS A 139 19.87 1.20 20.99
C LYS A 139 20.40 1.10 19.56
N PRO A 140 21.54 1.74 19.25
CA PRO A 140 22.19 1.60 17.96
C PRO A 140 22.49 0.13 17.67
N LEU A 141 22.35 -0.25 16.40
CA LEU A 141 22.68 -1.60 15.91
C LEU A 141 24.10 -1.62 15.32
N ASP A 142 25.02 -0.89 15.94
CA ASP A 142 26.40 -0.78 15.49
C ASP A 142 27.07 -2.17 15.47
N GLY A 143 27.84 -2.43 14.41
CA GLY A 143 28.51 -3.73 14.22
C GLY A 143 27.65 -4.82 13.56
N PHE A 144 26.34 -4.62 13.40
CA PHE A 144 25.52 -5.52 12.59
C PHE A 144 25.77 -5.29 11.10
N LYS A 145 25.99 -6.38 10.35
CA LYS A 145 26.01 -6.36 8.88
C LYS A 145 24.63 -6.75 8.37
N VAL A 146 23.95 -5.83 7.70
CA VAL A 146 22.60 -6.04 7.16
C VAL A 146 22.67 -6.14 5.64
N ALA A 147 22.20 -7.25 5.08
CA ALA A 147 21.97 -7.38 3.64
C ALA A 147 20.53 -6.97 3.34
N VAL A 148 20.35 -5.82 2.68
CA VAL A 148 19.02 -5.29 2.37
C VAL A 148 18.42 -6.05 1.19
N HIS A 149 17.24 -6.61 1.39
CA HIS A 149 16.43 -7.19 0.33
C HIS A 149 15.23 -6.28 0.05
N TYR A 150 15.30 -5.49 -1.01
CA TYR A 150 14.25 -4.54 -1.39
C TYR A 150 12.96 -5.25 -1.86
N GLY A 151 13.09 -6.43 -2.46
CA GLY A 151 12.00 -7.10 -3.16
C GLY A 151 11.67 -6.46 -4.51
N CYS A 152 11.11 -7.25 -5.43
CA CYS A 152 10.87 -6.79 -6.81
C CYS A 152 9.78 -5.71 -6.89
N HIS A 153 8.66 -5.94 -6.21
CA HIS A 153 7.45 -5.10 -6.28
C HIS A 153 7.58 -3.79 -5.48
N TYR A 154 8.69 -3.58 -4.78
CA TYR A 154 8.93 -2.32 -4.09
C TYR A 154 9.38 -1.21 -5.03
N LEU A 155 10.04 -1.54 -6.14
CA LEU A 155 10.61 -0.56 -7.10
C LEU A 155 10.16 -0.79 -8.55
N ARG A 156 9.47 -1.92 -8.83
CA ARG A 156 9.05 -2.30 -10.19
C ARG A 156 7.58 -2.74 -10.22
N PRO A 157 6.85 -2.47 -11.32
CA PRO A 157 7.27 -1.69 -12.50
C PRO A 157 7.43 -0.19 -12.17
N SER A 158 8.53 0.44 -12.62
CA SER A 158 8.89 1.79 -12.17
C SER A 158 7.87 2.85 -12.57
N GLU A 159 7.20 2.69 -13.71
CA GLU A 159 6.13 3.58 -14.16
C GLU A 159 4.85 3.51 -13.29
N ILE A 160 4.66 2.41 -12.56
CA ILE A 160 3.51 2.20 -11.67
C ILE A 160 3.89 2.59 -10.23
N ILE A 161 5.02 2.07 -9.75
CA ILE A 161 5.46 2.28 -8.37
C ILE A 161 5.86 3.73 -8.14
N ASN A 162 6.60 4.32 -9.09
CA ASN A 162 7.03 5.71 -9.13
C ASN A 162 7.47 6.24 -7.74
N TRP A 163 8.48 5.59 -7.16
CA TRP A 163 9.03 5.94 -5.85
C TRP A 163 10.55 6.18 -5.90
N ASP A 164 11.31 5.19 -6.36
CA ASP A 164 12.78 5.22 -6.37
C ASP A 164 13.31 4.38 -7.54
N ASP A 165 14.61 4.49 -7.82
CA ASP A 165 15.26 3.85 -8.98
C ASP A 165 15.70 2.40 -8.66
N PRO A 166 15.19 1.38 -9.37
CA PRO A 166 15.63 0.00 -9.15
C PRO A 166 17.07 -0.30 -9.61
N PHE A 167 17.79 0.66 -10.19
CA PHE A 167 19.15 0.50 -10.72
C PHE A 167 20.19 1.42 -10.08
N ASN A 168 19.79 2.39 -9.24
CA ASN A 168 20.69 3.36 -8.63
C ASN A 168 20.51 3.45 -7.12
#